data_AF-A0A0R1TRL8-F1
#
_entry.id   AF-A0A0R1TRL8-F1
#
_cell.length_a   1.000
_cell.length_b   1.000
_cell.length_c   1.000
_cell.angle_alpha   90.00
_cell.angle_beta   90.00
_cell.angle_gamma   90.00
#
_symmetry.space_group_name_H-M   'P 1'
#
loop_
_entity.id
_entity.type
_entity.pdbx_description
1 polymer ?
#
loop_
_entity_poly.entity_id
_entity_poly.type
_entity_poly.pdbx_seq_one_letter_code
_entity_poly.pdbx_strand_id
1 'polypeptide(L)'
;MFTETPFTSEYQGIKYKGKLDLMFVDDANKKVHCIDFKTSRTYPQNGIEWGELLDGTRSRTSVVWHVDKLFPVQAGTYRQLLQDNGYSDYEIDYTYIVATKESSPRIDVWSITDEAMDKGLDIFLENLVLANDYITGKQTAPVVYDDSPWAHKLTLKTPNKLVAEVLEEDKEKDLNTLKEGEQLFTGVI
;
A
#
# COMPACT_ATOMS: atom_id res chain seq x y z
N MET A 1 -2.91 -28.09 7.40
CA MET A 1 -1.97 -26.95 7.52
C MET A 1 -1.31 -26.78 6.17
N PHE A 2 -1.51 -25.63 5.55
CA PHE A 2 -0.88 -25.26 4.29
C PHE A 2 0.16 -24.19 4.56
N THR A 3 1.34 -24.36 3.98
CA THR A 3 2.43 -23.37 4.02
C THR A 3 2.66 -22.91 2.58
N GLU A 4 2.75 -21.60 2.35
CA GLU A 4 3.20 -21.04 1.07
C GLU A 4 2.37 -21.45 -0.17
N THR A 5 1.06 -21.64 0.00
CA THR A 5 0.17 -22.05 -1.11
C THR A 5 -0.25 -20.82 -1.94
N PRO A 6 0.00 -20.81 -3.27
CA PRO A 6 -0.43 -19.73 -4.13
C PRO A 6 -1.91 -19.86 -4.50
N PHE A 7 -2.62 -18.73 -4.48
CA PHE A 7 -3.99 -18.61 -4.95
C PHE A 7 -4.06 -17.60 -6.08
N THR A 8 -5.03 -17.78 -6.98
CA THR A 8 -5.27 -16.86 -8.10
C THR A 8 -6.75 -16.53 -8.17
N SER A 9 -7.06 -15.31 -8.58
CA SER A 9 -8.42 -14.88 -8.89
C SER A 9 -8.38 -13.86 -10.04
N GLU A 10 -9.55 -13.39 -10.45
CA GLU A 10 -9.76 -12.46 -11.53
C GLU A 10 -10.82 -11.43 -11.14
N TYR A 11 -10.53 -10.15 -11.40
CA TYR A 11 -11.48 -9.06 -11.21
C TYR A 11 -11.53 -8.21 -12.49
N GLN A 12 -12.72 -8.05 -13.07
CA GLN A 12 -12.92 -7.34 -14.34
C GLN A 12 -11.98 -7.81 -15.49
N GLY A 13 -11.70 -9.12 -15.55
CA GLY A 13 -10.77 -9.69 -16.52
C GLY A 13 -9.28 -9.55 -16.17
N ILE A 14 -8.95 -8.91 -15.05
CA ILE A 14 -7.58 -8.69 -14.58
C ILE A 14 -7.24 -9.78 -13.57
N LYS A 15 -6.24 -10.61 -13.91
CA LYS A 15 -5.79 -11.70 -13.04
C LYS A 15 -4.86 -11.18 -11.97
N TYR A 16 -5.09 -11.61 -10.73
CA TYR A 16 -4.23 -11.33 -9.60
C TYR A 16 -3.98 -12.60 -8.79
N LYS A 17 -2.93 -12.58 -7.97
CA LYS A 17 -2.48 -13.73 -7.20
C LYS A 17 -1.91 -13.32 -5.86
N GLY A 18 -1.90 -14.24 -4.92
CA GLY A 18 -1.28 -14.06 -3.62
C GLY A 18 -0.74 -15.39 -3.08
N LYS A 19 0.12 -15.32 -2.07
CA LYS A 19 0.65 -16.48 -1.37
C LYS A 19 0.72 -16.20 0.13
N LEU A 20 -0.08 -16.91 0.91
CA LEU A 20 -0.11 -16.83 2.36
C LEU A 20 1.11 -17.51 2.97
N ASP A 21 1.67 -16.94 4.03
CA ASP A 21 2.75 -17.59 4.79
C ASP A 21 2.23 -18.90 5.39
N LEU A 22 1.12 -18.83 6.12
CA LEU A 22 0.53 -19.98 6.80
C LEU A 22 -1.00 -19.93 6.84
N MET A 23 -1.61 -21.10 6.64
CA MET A 23 -3.07 -21.29 6.67
C MET A 23 -3.45 -22.58 7.41
N PHE A 24 -4.42 -22.48 8.31
CA PHE A 24 -5.11 -23.61 8.93
C PHE A 24 -6.58 -23.63 8.50
N VAL A 25 -7.09 -24.81 8.18
CA VAL A 25 -8.51 -25.00 7.85
C VAL A 25 -9.13 -25.84 8.94
N ASP A 26 -10.18 -25.29 9.56
CA ASP A 26 -11.07 -25.97 10.47
C ASP A 26 -12.39 -26.25 9.74
N ASP A 27 -12.46 -27.39 9.09
CA ASP A 27 -13.64 -27.82 8.33
C ASP A 27 -14.86 -28.06 9.23
N ALA A 28 -14.64 -28.40 10.51
CA ALA A 28 -15.74 -28.69 11.43
C ALA A 28 -16.52 -27.41 11.79
N ASN A 29 -15.82 -26.29 11.92
CA ASN A 29 -16.41 -24.99 12.24
C ASN A 29 -16.53 -24.07 11.03
N LYS A 30 -16.21 -24.55 9.81
CA LYS A 30 -16.19 -23.73 8.58
C LYS A 30 -15.37 -22.47 8.76
N LYS A 31 -14.14 -22.63 9.25
CA LYS A 31 -13.23 -21.53 9.52
C LYS A 31 -11.85 -21.72 8.91
N VAL A 32 -11.30 -20.65 8.34
CA VAL A 32 -9.92 -20.58 7.89
C VAL A 32 -9.18 -19.58 8.74
N HIS A 33 -8.03 -20.00 9.26
CA HIS A 33 -7.12 -19.14 10.00
C HIS A 33 -5.89 -18.82 9.15
N CYS A 34 -5.72 -17.54 8.84
CA CYS A 34 -4.55 -17.02 8.12
C CYS A 34 -3.57 -16.37 9.10
N ILE A 35 -2.29 -16.73 8.98
CA ILE A 35 -1.22 -16.11 9.77
C ILE A 35 -0.16 -15.59 8.81
N ASP A 36 0.23 -14.34 9.02
CA ASP A 36 1.29 -13.67 8.29
C ASP A 36 2.34 -13.13 9.26
N PHE A 37 3.61 -13.45 8.99
CA PHE A 37 4.73 -13.09 9.84
C PHE A 37 5.43 -11.86 9.30
N LYS A 38 5.52 -10.81 10.13
CA LYS A 38 6.20 -9.57 9.76
C LYS A 38 7.34 -9.24 10.72
N THR A 39 8.30 -8.49 10.21
CA THR A 39 9.23 -7.73 11.05
C THR A 39 8.95 -6.25 10.91
N SER A 40 9.12 -5.49 11.97
CA SER A 40 8.88 -4.05 11.93
C SER A 40 9.94 -3.26 12.68
N ARG A 41 10.07 -1.97 12.35
CA ARG A 41 10.75 -1.01 13.23
C ARG A 41 9.98 -0.91 14.56
N THR A 42 10.59 -0.38 15.60
CA THR A 42 9.91 -0.16 16.88
C THR A 42 8.75 0.83 16.70
N TYR A 43 7.61 0.55 17.35
CA TYR A 43 6.44 1.42 17.40
C TYR A 43 5.77 1.36 18.79
N PRO A 44 4.99 2.40 19.17
CA PRO A 44 4.28 2.44 20.45
C PRO A 44 3.41 1.20 20.68
N GLN A 45 3.35 0.71 21.91
CA GLN A 45 2.66 -0.55 22.23
C GLN A 45 1.16 -0.53 21.90
N ASN A 46 0.52 0.64 21.92
CA ASN A 46 -0.88 0.77 21.53
C ASN A 46 -1.11 0.68 20.00
N GLY A 47 -0.05 0.47 19.22
CA GLY A 47 -0.13 0.36 17.77
C GLY A 47 -0.50 1.66 17.06
N ILE A 48 -0.43 2.83 17.72
CA ILE A 48 -0.78 4.11 17.11
C ILE A 48 0.48 4.96 16.93
N GLU A 49 0.82 5.30 15.67
CA GLU A 49 1.96 6.15 15.31
C GLU A 49 1.56 7.28 14.36
N TRP A 50 2.42 8.28 14.20
CA TRP A 50 2.32 9.21 13.07
C TRP A 50 2.75 8.48 11.82
N GLY A 51 1.86 8.40 10.83
CA GLY A 51 2.12 7.71 9.57
C GLY A 51 1.54 8.46 8.40
N GLU A 52 2.05 8.12 7.21
CA GLU A 52 1.47 8.53 5.94
C GLU A 52 0.40 7.51 5.53
N LEU A 53 -0.78 8.00 5.18
CA LEU A 53 -1.87 7.22 4.61
C LEU A 53 -1.72 7.11 3.09
N LEU A 54 -2.52 6.27 2.45
CA LEU A 54 -2.48 6.05 0.99
C LEU A 54 -2.68 7.34 0.16
N ASP A 55 -3.42 8.30 0.69
CA ASP A 55 -3.68 9.59 0.03
C ASP A 55 -2.54 10.62 0.26
N GLY A 56 -1.43 10.20 0.86
CA GLY A 56 -0.29 11.05 1.20
C GLY A 56 -0.51 11.92 2.44
N THR A 57 -1.68 11.83 3.09
CA THR A 57 -1.94 12.60 4.31
C THR A 57 -1.16 12.02 5.49
N ARG A 58 -0.56 12.90 6.28
CA ARG A 58 0.11 12.51 7.52
C ARG A 58 -0.85 12.65 8.70
N SER A 59 -1.17 11.53 9.34
CA SER A 59 -2.09 11.50 10.49
C SER A 59 -1.62 10.54 11.56
N ARG A 60 -2.17 10.68 12.77
CA ARG A 60 -1.97 9.70 13.83
C ARG A 60 -2.93 8.53 13.58
N THR A 61 -2.39 7.40 13.17
CA THR A 61 -3.17 6.25 12.70
C THR A 61 -2.64 4.95 13.29
N SER A 62 -3.43 3.88 13.15
CA SER A 62 -2.94 2.54 13.48
C SER A 62 -1.81 2.15 12.55
N VAL A 63 -0.77 1.54 13.12
CA VAL A 63 0.42 1.06 12.42
C VAL A 63 0.06 0.17 11.23
N VAL A 64 -1.08 -0.54 11.28
CA VAL A 64 -1.54 -1.43 10.21
C VAL A 64 -1.95 -0.68 8.93
N TRP A 65 -2.33 0.60 9.05
CA TRP A 65 -2.78 1.47 7.95
C TRP A 65 -1.68 2.36 7.37
N HIS A 66 -0.47 2.32 7.93
CA HIS A 66 0.66 3.02 7.36
C HIS A 66 0.90 2.55 5.91
N VAL A 67 1.20 3.47 4.99
CA VAL A 67 1.40 3.16 3.56
C VAL A 67 2.49 2.09 3.32
N ASP A 68 3.55 2.09 4.13
CA ASP A 68 4.59 1.04 4.10
C ASP A 68 4.11 -0.38 4.48
N LYS A 69 2.94 -0.51 5.13
CA LYS A 69 2.48 -1.76 5.74
C LYS A 69 1.22 -2.29 5.06
N LEU A 70 0.16 -1.46 4.99
CA LEU A 70 -1.12 -1.78 4.35
C LEU A 70 -1.65 -3.19 4.66
N PHE A 71 -1.56 -3.61 5.92
CA PHE A 71 -1.98 -4.95 6.35
C PHE A 71 -3.45 -5.25 5.99
N PRO A 72 -4.40 -4.30 6.16
CA PRO A 72 -5.78 -4.57 5.77
C PRO A 72 -5.96 -4.82 4.27
N VAL A 73 -5.17 -4.17 3.40
CA VAL A 73 -5.19 -4.41 1.94
C VAL A 73 -4.74 -5.84 1.64
N GLN A 74 -3.64 -6.27 2.26
CA GLN A 74 -3.12 -7.64 2.11
C GLN A 74 -4.14 -8.67 2.62
N ALA A 75 -4.67 -8.48 3.83
CA ALA A 75 -5.63 -9.39 4.45
C ALA A 75 -6.94 -9.50 3.65
N GLY A 76 -7.52 -8.36 3.23
CA GLY A 76 -8.71 -8.32 2.39
C GLY A 76 -8.55 -9.04 1.06
N THR A 77 -7.41 -8.81 0.37
CA THR A 77 -7.07 -9.49 -0.89
C THR A 77 -6.97 -11.00 -0.69
N TYR A 78 -6.34 -11.46 0.40
CA TYR A 78 -6.24 -12.89 0.68
C TYR A 78 -7.56 -13.54 1.02
N ARG A 79 -8.41 -12.86 1.79
CA ARG A 79 -9.77 -13.33 2.08
C ARG A 79 -10.55 -13.53 0.78
N GLN A 80 -10.51 -12.56 -0.14
CA GLN A 80 -11.16 -12.70 -1.44
C GLN A 80 -10.59 -13.87 -2.26
N LEU A 81 -9.25 -14.01 -2.32
CA LEU A 81 -8.60 -15.13 -2.99
C LEU A 81 -9.08 -16.48 -2.45
N LEU A 82 -9.19 -16.63 -1.12
CA LEU A 82 -9.67 -17.87 -0.51
C LEU A 82 -11.14 -18.13 -0.82
N GLN A 83 -11.99 -17.11 -0.74
CA GLN A 83 -13.42 -17.24 -1.09
C GLN A 83 -13.60 -17.70 -2.53
N ASP A 84 -12.83 -17.15 -3.46
CA ASP A 84 -12.86 -17.52 -4.88
C ASP A 84 -12.26 -18.92 -5.15
N ASN A 85 -11.47 -19.44 -4.21
CA ASN A 85 -10.77 -20.74 -4.33
C ASN A 85 -11.39 -21.82 -3.43
N GLY A 86 -12.70 -21.76 -3.18
CA GLY A 86 -13.47 -22.86 -2.58
C GLY A 86 -13.78 -22.70 -1.09
N TYR A 87 -13.47 -21.55 -0.49
CA TYR A 87 -13.79 -21.23 0.91
C TYR A 87 -14.86 -20.14 1.05
N SER A 88 -15.78 -20.05 0.07
CA SER A 88 -16.82 -19.00 0.04
C SER A 88 -17.83 -19.08 1.19
N ASP A 89 -18.01 -20.27 1.78
CA ASP A 89 -18.87 -20.51 2.94
C ASP A 89 -18.10 -20.56 4.28
N TYR A 90 -16.81 -20.20 4.29
CA TYR A 90 -15.98 -20.22 5.49
C TYR A 90 -15.85 -18.80 6.08
N GLU A 91 -15.84 -18.72 7.42
CA GLU A 91 -15.30 -17.55 8.13
C GLU A 91 -13.77 -17.53 7.94
N ILE A 92 -13.20 -16.38 7.59
CA ILE A 92 -11.76 -16.25 7.35
C ILE A 92 -11.23 -15.18 8.29
N ASP A 93 -10.42 -15.58 9.27
CA ASP A 93 -9.71 -14.64 10.13
C ASP A 93 -8.26 -14.46 9.68
N TYR A 94 -7.72 -13.27 9.95
CA TYR A 94 -6.37 -12.90 9.56
C TYR A 94 -5.60 -12.32 10.73
N THR A 95 -4.48 -12.95 11.05
CA THR A 95 -3.61 -12.60 12.16
C THR A 95 -2.21 -12.24 11.67
N TYR A 96 -1.70 -11.11 12.13
CA TYR A 96 -0.31 -10.72 11.96
C TYR A 96 0.49 -11.02 13.22
N ILE A 97 1.59 -11.74 13.08
CA ILE A 97 2.59 -11.91 14.14
C ILE A 97 3.79 -11.05 13.78
N VAL A 98 4.02 -9.99 14.57
CA VAL A 98 5.01 -8.95 14.25
C VAL A 98 6.13 -8.95 15.28
N ALA A 99 7.36 -9.19 14.82
CA ALA A 99 8.57 -9.05 15.65
C ALA A 99 9.22 -7.67 15.43
N THR A 100 9.41 -6.89 16.50
CA THR A 100 10.09 -5.59 16.43
C THR A 100 11.62 -5.74 16.37
N LYS A 101 12.28 -4.84 15.63
CA LYS A 101 13.75 -4.84 15.42
C LYS A 101 14.52 -4.07 16.51
N GLU A 102 14.21 -4.32 17.77
CA GLU A 102 14.95 -3.78 18.91
C GLU A 102 15.87 -4.84 19.55
N SER A 103 16.75 -4.44 20.47
CA SER A 103 17.72 -5.36 21.11
C SER A 103 17.05 -6.49 21.90
N SER A 104 15.82 -6.26 22.39
CA SER A 104 14.95 -7.27 22.99
C SER A 104 13.62 -7.28 22.23
N PRO A 105 13.50 -8.07 21.15
CA PRO A 105 12.33 -8.05 20.28
C PRO A 105 11.02 -8.25 21.04
N ARG A 106 10.06 -7.36 20.80
CA ARG A 106 8.67 -7.54 21.20
C ARG A 106 7.95 -8.32 20.10
N ILE A 107 7.11 -9.27 20.51
CA ILE A 107 6.21 -9.99 19.61
C ILE A 107 4.81 -9.46 19.86
N ASP A 108 4.23 -8.82 18.85
CA ASP A 108 2.86 -8.35 18.86
C ASP A 108 2.00 -9.25 17.97
N VAL A 109 0.77 -9.55 18.42
CA VAL A 109 -0.22 -10.32 17.67
C VAL A 109 -1.40 -9.43 17.37
N TRP A 110 -1.68 -9.20 16.09
CA TRP A 110 -2.75 -8.30 15.64
C TRP A 110 -3.77 -9.07 14.82
N SER A 111 -5.03 -9.04 15.23
CA SER A 111 -6.16 -9.44 14.38
C SER A 111 -6.64 -8.24 13.57
N ILE A 112 -6.99 -8.46 12.29
CA ILE A 112 -7.67 -7.45 11.47
C ILE A 112 -9.17 -7.72 11.48
N THR A 113 -9.96 -6.67 11.69
CA THR A 113 -11.42 -6.74 11.68
C THR A 113 -11.97 -6.88 10.27
N ASP A 114 -13.15 -7.49 10.12
CA ASP A 114 -13.82 -7.64 8.81
C ASP A 114 -13.98 -6.31 8.08
N GLU A 115 -14.42 -5.25 8.77
CA GLU A 115 -14.57 -3.90 8.21
C GLU A 115 -13.24 -3.37 7.60
N ALA A 116 -12.11 -3.67 8.25
CA ALA A 116 -10.81 -3.23 7.78
C ALA A 116 -10.36 -4.07 6.56
N MET A 117 -10.64 -5.37 6.56
CA MET A 117 -10.40 -6.25 5.42
C MET A 117 -11.27 -5.87 4.21
N ASP A 118 -12.55 -5.53 4.43
CA ASP A 118 -13.47 -5.06 3.38
C ASP A 118 -12.91 -3.79 2.73
N LYS A 119 -12.60 -2.78 3.56
CA LYS A 119 -11.99 -1.54 3.10
C LYS A 119 -10.65 -1.77 2.38
N GLY A 120 -9.84 -2.68 2.89
CA GLY A 120 -8.56 -3.05 2.28
C GLY A 120 -8.73 -3.70 0.90
N LEU A 121 -9.74 -4.55 0.74
CA LEU A 121 -10.08 -5.16 -0.54
C LEU A 121 -10.55 -4.12 -1.55
N ASP A 122 -11.41 -3.18 -1.16
CA ASP A 122 -11.88 -2.10 -2.04
C ASP A 122 -10.68 -1.30 -2.59
N ILE A 123 -9.76 -0.90 -1.70
CA ILE A 123 -8.51 -0.24 -2.06
C ILE A 123 -7.71 -1.09 -3.05
N PHE A 124 -7.56 -2.39 -2.79
CA PHE A 124 -6.83 -3.28 -3.69
C PHE A 124 -7.46 -3.32 -5.08
N LEU A 125 -8.77 -3.51 -5.18
CA LEU A 125 -9.48 -3.65 -6.45
C LEU A 125 -9.43 -2.35 -7.27
N GLU A 126 -9.59 -1.20 -6.62
CA GLU A 126 -9.42 0.12 -7.26
C GLU A 126 -8.00 0.27 -7.85
N ASN A 127 -6.98 -0.06 -7.06
CA ASN A 127 -5.59 0.04 -7.48
C ASN A 127 -5.20 -1.02 -8.53
N LEU A 128 -5.83 -2.21 -8.51
CA LEU A 128 -5.63 -3.26 -9.51
C LEU A 128 -6.08 -2.78 -10.89
N VAL A 129 -7.25 -2.14 -10.97
CA VAL A 129 -7.78 -1.56 -12.22
C VAL A 129 -6.87 -0.43 -12.70
N LEU A 130 -6.51 0.50 -11.80
CA LEU A 130 -5.63 1.62 -12.13
C LEU A 130 -4.27 1.16 -12.64
N ALA A 131 -3.64 0.19 -11.95
CA ALA A 131 -2.38 -0.38 -12.37
C ALA A 131 -2.48 -1.06 -13.74
N ASN A 132 -3.57 -1.80 -13.99
CA ASN A 132 -3.80 -2.42 -15.29
C ASN A 132 -3.97 -1.39 -16.41
N ASP A 133 -4.66 -0.27 -16.15
CA ASP A 133 -4.85 0.79 -17.13
C ASP A 133 -3.54 1.50 -17.47
N TYR A 134 -2.64 1.66 -16.49
CA TYR A 134 -1.26 2.10 -16.72
C TYR A 134 -0.45 1.10 -17.55
N ILE A 135 -0.51 -0.19 -17.22
CA ILE A 135 0.26 -1.24 -17.89
C ILE A 135 -0.20 -1.42 -19.35
N THR A 136 -1.50 -1.30 -19.59
CA THR A 136 -2.11 -1.50 -20.92
C THR A 136 -2.13 -0.22 -21.77
N GLY A 137 -1.67 0.91 -21.22
CA GLY A 137 -1.59 2.20 -21.93
C GLY A 137 -2.93 2.90 -22.12
N LYS A 138 -3.99 2.49 -21.40
CA LYS A 138 -5.27 3.21 -21.38
C LYS A 138 -5.16 4.54 -20.64
N GLN A 139 -4.26 4.62 -19.65
CA GLN A 139 -3.93 5.83 -18.93
C GLN A 139 -2.41 5.97 -18.81
N THR A 140 -1.90 7.19 -18.83
CA THR A 140 -0.49 7.47 -18.56
C THR A 140 -0.24 7.43 -17.06
N ALA A 141 0.68 6.57 -16.61
CA ALA A 141 1.13 6.56 -15.22
C ALA A 141 1.77 7.92 -14.88
N PRO A 142 1.46 8.51 -13.71
CA PRO A 142 2.13 9.72 -13.28
C PRO A 142 3.62 9.46 -13.09
N VAL A 143 4.45 10.42 -13.47
CA VAL A 143 5.87 10.39 -13.12
C VAL A 143 5.98 10.72 -11.63
N VAL A 144 6.33 9.72 -10.83
CA VAL A 144 6.62 9.91 -9.41
C VAL A 144 8.10 10.27 -9.28
N TYR A 145 8.38 11.48 -8.79
CA TYR A 145 9.72 11.89 -8.40
C TYR A 145 9.97 11.40 -6.97
N ASP A 146 10.35 10.14 -6.83
CA ASP A 146 10.81 9.57 -5.57
C ASP A 146 12.34 9.43 -5.53
N ASP A 147 12.87 9.00 -4.39
CA ASP A 147 14.30 8.69 -4.24
C ASP A 147 14.66 7.29 -4.80
N SER A 148 13.78 6.66 -5.58
CA SER A 148 14.08 5.34 -6.13
C SER A 148 15.24 5.43 -7.13
N PRO A 149 16.05 4.37 -7.25
CA PRO A 149 17.08 4.31 -8.29
C PRO A 149 16.53 4.49 -9.71
N TRP A 150 15.26 4.11 -9.94
CA TRP A 150 14.57 4.30 -11.21
C TRP A 150 14.26 5.78 -11.46
N ALA A 151 13.66 6.46 -10.49
CA ALA A 151 13.39 7.89 -10.57
C ALA A 151 14.70 8.67 -10.71
N HIS A 152 15.71 8.40 -9.88
CA HIS A 152 17.03 9.02 -9.94
C HIS A 152 17.67 8.91 -11.34
N LYS A 153 17.58 7.73 -11.98
CA LYS A 153 18.10 7.51 -13.35
C LYS A 153 17.34 8.32 -14.41
N LEU A 154 16.05 8.59 -14.19
CA LEU A 154 15.23 9.46 -15.04
C LEU A 154 15.53 10.93 -14.77
N THR A 155 15.68 11.34 -13.51
CA THR A 155 16.07 12.72 -13.14
C THR A 155 17.45 13.06 -13.69
N LEU A 156 18.38 12.10 -13.79
CA LEU A 156 19.67 12.34 -14.46
C LEU A 156 19.54 12.65 -15.97
N LYS A 157 18.47 12.19 -16.64
CA LYS A 157 18.19 12.54 -18.04
C LYS A 157 17.55 13.92 -18.18
N THR A 158 16.87 14.38 -17.13
CA THR A 158 16.18 15.68 -17.08
C THR A 158 16.41 16.32 -15.70
N PRO A 159 17.63 16.78 -15.38
CA PRO A 159 17.97 17.22 -14.03
C PRO A 159 17.21 18.49 -13.67
N ASN A 160 16.77 18.59 -12.41
CA ASN A 160 16.28 19.84 -11.85
C ASN A 160 17.37 20.90 -11.97
N LYS A 161 17.04 22.05 -12.59
CA LYS A 161 17.96 23.17 -12.74
C LYS A 161 17.80 24.08 -11.53
N LEU A 162 18.86 24.22 -10.74
CA LEU A 162 18.94 25.28 -9.75
C LEU A 162 19.12 26.61 -10.49
N VAL A 163 18.10 27.47 -10.45
CA VAL A 163 18.18 28.85 -10.93
C VAL A 163 18.51 29.76 -9.75
N ALA A 164 19.55 30.57 -9.90
CA ALA A 164 20.07 31.45 -8.85
C ALA A 164 19.24 32.74 -8.65
N GLU A 165 18.15 32.92 -9.40
CA GLU A 165 17.31 34.10 -9.28
C GLU A 165 16.44 33.97 -8.04
N VAL A 166 16.76 34.81 -7.05
CA VAL A 166 15.84 35.18 -5.97
C VAL A 166 14.56 35.65 -6.66
N LEU A 167 13.45 34.95 -6.43
CA LEU A 167 12.13 35.46 -6.76
C LEU A 167 11.97 36.78 -5.99
N GLU A 168 12.11 37.91 -6.69
CA GLU A 168 11.72 39.20 -6.13
C GLU A 168 10.28 39.08 -5.66
N GLU A 169 10.06 39.41 -4.38
CA GLU A 169 8.74 39.46 -3.75
C GLU A 169 7.76 40.27 -4.62
N ASP A 170 6.56 39.71 -4.80
CA ASP A 170 5.34 40.39 -5.24
C ASP A 170 5.36 41.14 -6.58
N LYS A 171 5.26 40.37 -7.68
CA LYS A 171 4.44 40.79 -8.82
C LYS A 171 3.46 39.69 -9.22
N GLU A 172 2.25 39.78 -8.68
CA GLU A 172 1.03 39.36 -9.38
C GLU A 172 1.04 39.95 -10.79
N LYS A 173 1.56 39.21 -11.77
CA LYS A 173 1.40 39.51 -13.19
C LYS A 173 1.17 38.22 -13.97
N ASP A 174 -0.10 38.05 -14.32
CA ASP A 174 -0.65 37.24 -15.41
C ASP A 174 -0.13 35.80 -15.54
N LEU A 175 -0.72 34.91 -14.74
CA LEU A 175 -0.64 33.45 -14.88
C LEU A 175 -1.28 32.87 -16.18
N ASN A 176 -1.56 33.70 -17.19
CA ASN A 176 -2.22 33.27 -18.44
C ASN A 176 -1.28 33.13 -19.65
N THR A 177 0.05 33.15 -19.47
CA THR A 177 1.00 32.94 -20.58
C THR A 177 2.00 31.81 -20.38
N LEU A 178 1.87 31.00 -19.32
CA LEU A 178 2.61 29.75 -19.22
C LEU A 178 2.02 28.75 -20.23
N LYS A 179 2.82 28.37 -21.24
CA LYS A 179 2.51 27.23 -22.09
C LYS A 179 2.38 25.98 -21.21
N GLU A 180 1.40 25.13 -21.50
CA GLU A 180 1.24 23.82 -20.87
C GLU A 180 2.59 23.09 -20.80
N GLY A 181 3.11 22.90 -19.58
CA GLY A 181 4.33 22.12 -19.34
C GLY A 181 5.31 22.69 -18.32
N GLU A 182 5.21 23.95 -17.90
CA GLU A 182 6.12 24.54 -16.91
C GLU A 182 5.38 24.90 -15.62
N GLN A 183 5.32 23.95 -14.68
CA GLN A 183 5.08 24.26 -13.28
C GLN A 183 6.44 24.39 -12.57
N LEU A 184 6.75 25.60 -12.11
CA LEU A 184 7.81 25.86 -11.14
C LEU A 184 7.25 25.58 -9.75
N PHE A 185 7.76 24.56 -9.07
CA PHE A 185 7.47 24.36 -7.65
C PHE A 185 8.42 25.20 -6.80
N THR A 186 7.84 26.07 -5.98
CA THR A 186 8.53 26.82 -4.92
C THR A 186 8.56 25.98 -3.65
N GLY A 187 9.62 25.19 -3.47
CA GLY A 187 9.93 24.55 -2.20
C GLY A 187 10.78 25.48 -1.34
N VAL A 188 10.25 25.91 -0.19
CA VAL A 188 11.06 26.46 0.91
C VAL A 188 11.67 25.28 1.67
N ILE A 189 12.98 25.37 1.95
CA ILE A 189 13.82 24.37 2.63
C ILE A 189 13.37 24.15 4.08
#